data_AF-V5GBF8-F1
#
_entry.id   AF-V5GBF8-F1
#
_cell.length_a   1.000
_cell.length_b   1.000
_cell.length_c   1.000
_cell.angle_alpha   90.00
_cell.angle_beta   90.00
_cell.angle_gamma   90.00
#
_symmetry.space_group_name_H-M   'P 1'
#
loop_
_entity.id
_entity.type
_entity.pdbx_description
1 polymer ?
#
loop_
_entity_poly.entity_id
_entity_poly.type
_entity_poly.pdbx_seq_one_letter_code
_entity_poly.pdbx_strand_id
1 'polypeptide(L)'
;KSAFKMNEEIDDSEFYHQDFTTASEWEIFIARLEEVINQWKTEDLKNEPAVETQNIWDIRNEKVSFADFDFILSLHRKKVETPDSSESSDVNEEKQNKNPIDSLY
;
A
#
# COMPACT_ATOMS: atom_id res chain seq x y z
N LYS A 1 -5.96 -65.09 -15.81
CA LYS A 1 -5.31 -64.00 -16.58
C LYS A 1 -5.91 -62.70 -16.07
N SER A 2 -5.21 -62.03 -15.16
CA SER A 2 -5.68 -60.77 -14.55
C SER A 2 -5.35 -59.63 -15.49
N ALA A 3 -6.35 -58.91 -15.98
CA ALA A 3 -6.15 -57.68 -16.73
C ALA A 3 -5.86 -56.57 -15.71
N PHE A 4 -4.59 -56.17 -15.61
CA PHE A 4 -4.20 -54.94 -14.93
C PHE A 4 -4.82 -53.78 -15.73
N LYS A 5 -5.92 -53.24 -15.20
CA LYS A 5 -6.47 -51.96 -15.66
C LYS A 5 -5.56 -50.89 -15.07
N MET A 6 -4.71 -50.26 -15.90
CA MET A 6 -4.01 -49.04 -15.53
C MET A 6 -5.07 -48.02 -15.14
N ASN A 7 -5.15 -47.71 -13.85
CA ASN A 7 -5.91 -46.57 -13.36
C ASN A 7 -5.00 -45.37 -13.60
N GLU A 8 -5.12 -44.78 -14.79
CA GLU A 8 -4.47 -43.51 -15.11
C GLU A 8 -5.14 -42.46 -14.21
N GLU A 9 -4.47 -42.14 -13.09
CA GLU A 9 -4.81 -40.97 -12.29
C GLU A 9 -4.53 -39.77 -13.20
N ILE A 10 -5.60 -39.26 -13.80
CA ILE A 10 -5.59 -38.00 -14.52
C ILE A 10 -5.14 -36.94 -13.50
N ASP A 11 -3.97 -36.34 -13.72
CA ASP A 11 -3.52 -35.21 -12.93
C ASP A 11 -4.43 -34.02 -13.23
N ASP A 12 -5.30 -33.68 -12.29
CA ASP A 12 -6.26 -32.58 -12.41
C ASP A 12 -5.57 -31.27 -12.80
N SER A 13 -4.26 -31.12 -12.56
CA SER A 13 -3.45 -29.97 -12.98
C SER A 13 -3.42 -29.75 -14.50
N GLU A 14 -3.65 -30.79 -15.30
CA GLU A 14 -3.65 -30.71 -16.77
C GLU A 14 -4.99 -30.18 -17.33
N PHE A 15 -6.06 -30.22 -16.52
CA PHE A 15 -7.40 -29.74 -16.91
C PHE A 15 -7.69 -28.31 -16.42
N TYR A 16 -7.05 -27.86 -15.34
CA TYR A 16 -7.20 -26.48 -14.84
C TYR A 16 -6.14 -25.57 -15.46
N HIS A 17 -6.58 -24.68 -16.34
CA HIS A 17 -5.71 -23.62 -16.86
C HIS A 17 -5.46 -22.63 -15.72
N GLN A 18 -4.20 -22.46 -15.32
CA GLN A 18 -3.81 -21.43 -14.37
C GLN A 18 -4.08 -20.05 -14.99
N ASP A 19 -4.88 -19.23 -14.31
CA ASP A 19 -5.13 -17.85 -14.73
C ASP A 19 -3.94 -16.96 -14.32
N PHE A 20 -3.30 -16.35 -15.33
CA PHE A 20 -2.23 -15.37 -15.17
C PHE A 20 -2.68 -13.93 -15.51
N THR A 21 -3.97 -13.76 -15.83
CA THR A 21 -4.55 -12.45 -16.19
C THR A 21 -5.22 -11.77 -15.00
N THR A 22 -5.62 -12.54 -14.00
CA THR A 22 -6.11 -12.02 -12.72
C THR A 22 -4.94 -11.80 -11.76
N ALA A 23 -4.90 -10.62 -11.13
CA ALA A 23 -3.93 -10.34 -10.09
C ALA A 23 -4.12 -11.31 -8.91
N SER A 24 -3.03 -11.96 -8.53
CA SER A 24 -2.97 -12.78 -7.32
C SER A 24 -3.11 -11.92 -6.07
N GLU A 25 -3.48 -12.55 -4.95
CA GLU A 25 -3.52 -11.88 -3.64
C GLU A 25 -2.16 -11.26 -3.28
N TRP A 26 -1.07 -11.88 -3.72
CA TRP A 26 0.28 -11.38 -3.51
C TRP A 26 0.52 -10.07 -4.28
N GLU A 27 0.14 -10.03 -5.56
CA GLU A 27 0.28 -8.83 -6.38
C GLU A 27 -0.56 -7.67 -5.85
N ILE A 28 -1.79 -7.96 -5.39
CA ILE A 28 -2.65 -6.96 -4.73
C ILE A 28 -2.00 -6.43 -3.46
N PHE A 29 -1.43 -7.32 -2.64
CA PHE A 29 -0.74 -6.94 -1.41
C PHE A 29 0.49 -6.06 -1.68
N ILE A 30 1.32 -6.44 -2.65
CA ILE A 30 2.48 -5.64 -3.06
C ILE A 30 2.05 -4.27 -3.59
N ALA A 31 1.02 -4.20 -4.43
CA ALA A 31 0.49 -2.94 -4.92
C ALA A 31 0.02 -2.02 -3.77
N ARG A 32 -0.60 -2.58 -2.72
CA ARG A 32 -0.98 -1.81 -1.52
C ARG A 32 0.23 -1.28 -0.77
N LEU A 33 1.30 -2.06 -0.63
CA LEU A 33 2.54 -1.61 0.00
C LEU A 33 3.18 -0.45 -0.80
N GLU A 34 3.28 -0.60 -2.11
CA GLU A 34 3.81 0.44 -3.00
C GLU A 34 3.00 1.74 -2.89
N GLU A 35 1.67 1.63 -2.91
CA GLU A 35 0.78 2.77 -2.74
C GLU A 35 1.05 3.51 -1.43
N VAL A 36 1.10 2.80 -0.29
CA VAL A 36 1.33 3.40 1.03
C VAL A 36 2.70 4.10 1.10
N ILE A 37 3.74 3.46 0.57
CA ILE A 37 5.10 4.02 0.55
C ILE A 37 5.17 5.29 -0.32
N ASN A 38 4.49 5.27 -1.47
CA ASN A 38 4.40 6.41 -2.38
C ASN A 38 3.62 7.57 -1.75
N GLN A 39 2.51 7.29 -1.06
CA GLN A 39 1.74 8.29 -0.31
C GLN A 39 2.57 8.98 0.77
N TRP A 40 3.53 8.27 1.37
CA TRP A 40 4.45 8.86 2.34
C TRP A 40 5.49 9.82 1.74
N LYS A 41 5.54 9.96 0.40
CA LYS A 41 6.41 10.90 -0.34
C LYS A 41 7.88 10.78 0.06
N THR A 42 8.36 9.53 0.15
CA THR A 42 9.74 9.24 0.58
C THR A 42 10.80 9.84 -0.37
N GLU A 43 10.46 10.08 -1.63
CA GLU A 43 11.38 10.56 -2.67
C GLU A 43 11.74 12.05 -2.55
N ASP A 44 10.82 12.88 -2.06
CA ASP A 44 11.00 14.33 -1.88
C ASP A 44 12.06 14.67 -0.81
N LEU A 45 12.51 13.67 -0.05
CA LEU A 45 13.31 13.82 1.18
C LEU A 45 14.82 13.63 0.98
N LYS A 46 15.30 13.33 -0.24
CA LYS A 46 16.73 13.09 -0.51
C LYS A 46 17.63 14.33 -0.31
N ASN A 47 17.05 15.51 -0.14
CA ASN A 47 17.77 16.79 -0.19
C ASN A 47 17.71 17.62 1.10
N GLU A 48 17.14 17.13 2.21
CA GLU A 48 17.20 17.90 3.45
C GLU A 48 18.59 17.81 4.09
N PRO A 49 19.25 18.96 4.36
CA PRO A 49 20.52 18.96 5.06
C PRO A 49 20.33 18.35 6.45
N ALA A 50 21.22 17.45 6.83
CA ALA A 50 21.26 16.83 8.15
C ALA A 50 21.60 17.89 9.22
N VAL A 51 20.60 18.67 9.63
CA VAL A 51 20.71 19.55 10.79
C VAL A 51 20.61 18.65 12.02
N GLU A 52 21.58 18.79 12.93
CA GLU A 52 21.61 18.09 14.22
C GLU A 52 20.34 18.42 15.01
N THR A 53 19.36 17.56 14.85
CA THR A 53 18.05 17.72 15.47
C THR A 53 17.93 16.78 16.65
N GLN A 54 17.16 17.24 17.64
CA GLN A 54 16.84 16.51 18.85
C GLN A 54 16.31 15.11 18.49
N ASN A 55 16.47 14.13 19.40
CA ASN A 55 16.11 12.72 19.20
C ASN A 55 14.59 12.48 19.12
N ILE A 56 13.88 13.23 18.28
CA ILE A 56 12.44 13.15 18.09
C ILE A 56 12.19 12.44 16.76
N TRP A 57 11.55 11.28 16.85
CA TRP A 57 11.15 10.47 15.70
C TRP A 57 9.68 10.74 15.36
N ASP A 58 9.43 11.05 14.10
CA ASP A 58 8.12 11.01 13.47
C ASP A 58 7.88 9.58 12.96
N ILE A 59 6.85 8.93 13.50
CA ILE A 59 6.52 7.55 13.20
C ILE A 59 5.14 7.54 12.56
N ARG A 60 5.04 7.02 11.33
CA ARG A 60 3.79 6.76 10.65
C ARG A 60 3.56 5.27 10.55
N ASN A 61 2.34 4.84 10.83
CA ASN A 61 1.96 3.43 10.82
C ASN A 61 0.76 3.25 9.90
N GLU A 62 0.78 2.21 9.08
CA GLU A 62 -0.34 1.80 8.25
C GLU A 62 -0.59 0.30 8.44
N LYS A 63 -1.85 -0.06 8.62
CA LYS A 63 -2.24 -1.48 8.72
C LYS A 63 -2.47 -2.03 7.32
N VAL A 64 -1.82 -3.15 7.00
CA VAL A 64 -2.00 -3.87 5.73
C VAL A 64 -2.20 -5.35 6.03
N SER A 65 -2.97 -6.06 5.20
CA SER A 65 -3.32 -7.47 5.43
C SER A 65 -3.01 -8.30 4.20
N PHE A 66 -2.57 -9.53 4.42
CA PHE A 66 -2.35 -10.53 3.37
C PHE A 66 -2.80 -11.90 3.87
N ALA A 67 -3.69 -12.55 3.12
CA ALA A 67 -4.40 -13.75 3.55
C ALA A 67 -5.02 -13.52 4.95
N ASP A 68 -4.65 -14.35 5.93
CA ASP A 68 -5.17 -14.30 7.30
C ASP A 68 -4.27 -13.52 8.27
N PHE A 69 -3.29 -12.78 7.75
CA PHE A 69 -2.29 -12.08 8.56
C PHE A 69 -2.39 -10.57 8.41
N ASP A 70 -2.38 -9.89 9.56
CA ASP A 70 -2.31 -8.45 9.66
C ASP A 70 -0.86 -8.01 9.91
N PHE A 71 -0.43 -6.97 9.20
CA PHE A 71 0.87 -6.34 9.33
C PHE A 71 0.70 -4.85 9.65
N ILE A 72 1.73 -4.29 10.27
CA ILE A 72 1.84 -2.85 10.49
C ILE A 72 3.09 -2.37 9.77
N LEU A 73 2.91 -1.64 8.68
CA LEU A 73 4.00 -0.96 8.00
C LEU A 73 4.32 0.33 8.75
N SER A 74 5.56 0.50 9.17
CA SER A 74 5.99 1.65 9.98
C SER A 74 7.10 2.42 9.27
N LEU A 75 6.92 3.72 9.06
CA LEU A 75 7.95 4.64 8.59
C LEU A 75 8.49 5.45 9.77
N HIS A 76 9.79 5.34 10.03
CA HIS A 76 10.47 6.07 11.09
C HIS A 76 11.33 7.17 10.47
N ARG A 77 11.07 8.42 10.85
CA ARG A 77 11.78 9.59 10.34
C ARG A 77 12.27 10.46 11.49
N LYS A 78 13.46 11.04 11.37
CA LYS A 78 13.94 12.05 12.32
C LYS A 78 13.31 13.41 11.98
N LYS A 79 12.69 14.09 12.94
CA LYS A 79 12.17 15.46 12.70
C LYS A 79 13.33 16.41 12.52
N VAL A 80 13.41 17.08 11.37
CA VAL A 80 14.33 18.21 11.17
C VAL A 80 13.59 19.49 11.55
N GLU A 81 13.98 20.14 12.64
CA GLU A 81 13.49 21.48 12.98
C GLU A 81 14.20 22.48 12.07
N THR A 82 13.50 22.93 11.03
CA THR A 82 13.87 24.15 10.31
C THR A 82 13.18 25.33 10.99
N PRO A 83 13.88 26.43 11.32
CA PRO A 83 13.29 27.54 12.08
C PRO A 83 12.26 28.39 11.33
N ASP A 84 11.76 27.97 10.16
CA ASP A 84 10.74 28.69 9.37
C ASP A 84 9.81 27.72 8.61
N SER A 85 8.91 27.03 9.30
CA SER A 85 7.69 26.51 8.66
C SER A 85 6.63 26.15 9.69
N SER A 86 5.98 27.19 10.22
CA SER A 86 4.62 27.09 10.71
C SER A 86 3.68 26.71 9.56
N GLU A 87 2.79 25.76 9.81
CA GLU A 87 1.60 25.39 9.03
C GLU A 87 1.76 24.42 7.85
N SER A 88 1.64 23.14 8.16
CA SER A 88 0.73 22.26 7.41
C SER A 88 0.13 21.23 8.37
N SER A 89 -0.78 21.71 9.21
CA SER A 89 -1.75 20.85 9.86
C SER A 89 -2.66 20.25 8.78
N ASP A 90 -2.75 18.92 8.78
CA ASP A 90 -3.75 18.12 8.08
C ASP A 90 -5.11 18.84 8.02
N VAL A 91 -5.48 19.32 6.83
CA VAL A 91 -6.85 19.69 6.54
C VAL A 91 -7.50 18.48 5.88
N ASN A 92 -8.20 17.74 6.71
CA ASN A 92 -9.17 16.73 6.35
C ASN A 92 -10.28 17.41 5.51
N GLU A 93 -10.17 17.41 4.18
CA GLU A 93 -11.22 17.92 3.30
C GLU A 93 -12.39 16.93 3.24
N GLU A 94 -13.37 17.14 4.13
CA GLU A 94 -14.75 16.73 3.90
C GLU A 94 -15.23 17.29 2.57
N LYS A 95 -15.34 16.43 1.54
CA LYS A 95 -16.02 16.74 0.29
C LYS A 95 -17.51 16.95 0.56
N GLN A 96 -17.89 18.20 0.81
CA GLN A 96 -19.27 18.66 0.71
C GLN A 96 -19.69 18.64 -0.76
N ASN A 97 -20.68 17.80 -1.07
CA ASN A 97 -21.38 17.77 -2.34
C ASN A 97 -22.02 19.14 -2.62
N LYS A 98 -21.52 19.89 -3.60
CA LYS A 98 -22.21 21.07 -4.15
C LYS A 98 -22.68 20.76 -5.57
N ASN A 99 -24.00 20.74 -5.75
CA ASN A 99 -24.65 20.48 -7.04
C ASN A 99 -24.38 21.64 -8.03
N PRO A 100 -24.19 21.36 -9.32
CA PRO A 100 -23.69 22.32 -10.31
C PRO A 100 -24.72 23.34 -10.86
N ILE A 101 -25.86 23.55 -10.21
CA ILE A 101 -26.99 24.30 -10.81
C ILE A 101 -27.07 25.78 -10.37
N ASP A 102 -26.41 26.18 -9.28
CA ASP A 102 -26.53 27.56 -8.76
C ASP A 102 -25.66 28.62 -9.47
N SER A 103 -25.01 28.28 -10.59
CA SER A 103 -24.25 29.27 -11.39
C SER A 103 -25.09 29.98 -12.46
N LEU A 104 -26.41 29.81 -12.46
CA LEU A 104 -27.27 30.37 -13.50
C LEU A 104 -28.46 31.14 -12.96
N TYR A 105 -28.23 32.15 -12.11
CA TYR A 105 -29.11 33.31 -11.94
C TYR A 105 -28.30 34.55 -11.52
#